data_AF-A0A4P6YAZ0-F1
#
_entry.id   AF-A0A4P6YAZ0-F1
#
_cell.length_a   1.000
_cell.length_b   1.000
_cell.length_c   1.000
_cell.angle_alpha   90.00
_cell.angle_beta   90.00
_cell.angle_gamma   90.00
#
_symmetry.space_group_name_H-M   'P 1'
#
loop_
_entity.id
_entity.type
_entity.pdbx_description
1 polymer ?
#
loop_
_entity_poly.entity_id
_entity_poly.type
_entity_poly.pdbx_seq_one_letter_code
_entity_poly.pdbx_strand_id
1 'polypeptide(L)'
;MKKIISLFLFFNALVLEAQNITWAQITSQHSMPKGVRVFSGEDPSIPLKIKYIDIDLNRSDLELTPILSSTKSSARNWAANLGALAVMNGGYFGGNTSYSAVINQTVEAKNIASVKRKDLLYPLTRGFFGFNLDGSMAVKWIYHFGNTKQDLYYYDSPFPNADGFPAKIPTKGQGFQWHNLKNGMGAGPVLIKNGTIVDTYDEEVFWGSGVSNTSLDPRSAIGFTKKNHLILLVADGRQPGISIGATLPQMASILEKLGCYEALNCDGGGSTQLATPITFINTPSESYRSIPSVWALHKKPTLKTPTPIAPIDNYASSTPTVYIAWDRPTNKKCTYRLQIAFSNENWNQYTGFTTATSTDKTIIINQETTNTNYTFSNLVRGKMYYWTVAAYKNGKLKSYYTTPQNFIFNSDEKAK
;
A
#
# COMPACT_ATOMS: atom_id res chain seq x y z
N MET A 1 40.83 50.72 24.11
CA MET A 1 41.02 49.27 23.90
C MET A 1 39.66 48.59 23.90
N LYS A 2 39.10 48.29 22.72
CA LYS A 2 37.85 47.53 22.58
C LYS A 2 38.23 46.05 22.40
N LYS A 3 37.78 45.18 23.32
CA LYS A 3 37.94 43.72 23.20
C LYS A 3 36.89 43.19 22.23
N ILE A 4 37.34 42.65 21.09
CA ILE A 4 36.51 41.87 20.17
C ILE A 4 36.50 40.44 20.71
N ILE A 5 35.33 39.94 21.08
CA ILE A 5 35.11 38.53 21.43
C ILE A 5 34.71 37.83 20.12
N SER A 6 35.62 37.05 19.54
CA SER A 6 35.31 36.17 18.41
C SER A 6 34.53 34.95 18.91
N LEU A 7 33.25 34.89 18.54
CA LEU A 7 32.38 33.73 18.74
C LEU A 7 32.73 32.68 17.67
N PHE A 8 33.42 31.61 18.06
CA PHE A 8 33.63 30.45 17.19
C PHE A 8 32.33 29.64 17.10
N LEU A 9 31.60 29.78 16.01
CA LEU A 9 30.54 28.88 15.60
C LEU A 9 31.17 27.58 15.09
N PHE A 10 31.11 26.52 15.90
CA PHE A 10 31.41 25.17 15.43
C PHE A 10 30.26 24.67 14.55
N PHE A 11 30.41 24.80 13.23
CA PHE A 11 29.63 24.03 12.28
C PHE A 11 30.14 22.58 12.32
N ASN A 12 29.39 21.69 12.99
CA ASN A 12 29.54 20.26 12.77
C ASN A 12 28.99 19.95 11.37
N ALA A 13 29.85 20.02 10.36
CA ALA A 13 29.56 19.43 9.07
C ALA A 13 29.58 17.90 9.25
N LEU A 14 28.39 17.30 9.30
CA LEU A 14 28.24 15.88 9.02
C LEU A 14 28.77 15.65 7.61
N VAL A 15 29.99 15.11 7.53
CA VAL A 15 30.51 14.57 6.28
C VAL A 15 29.63 13.37 5.95
N LEU A 16 28.62 13.57 5.10
CA LEU A 16 28.00 12.46 4.38
C LEU A 16 29.10 11.90 3.47
N GLU A 17 29.81 10.86 3.94
CA GLU A 17 30.55 10.02 3.01
C GLU A 17 29.56 9.51 1.98
N ALA A 18 29.82 9.84 0.72
CA ALA A 18 29.01 9.37 -0.38
C ALA A 18 29.13 7.84 -0.42
N GLN A 19 28.13 7.13 0.10
CA GLN A 19 28.01 5.69 -0.10
C GLN A 19 28.15 5.39 -1.59
N ASN A 20 29.21 4.68 -1.95
CA ASN A 20 29.55 4.34 -3.33
C ASN A 20 28.96 2.97 -3.64
N ILE A 21 27.62 2.91 -3.68
CA ILE A 21 26.90 1.68 -3.97
C ILE A 21 27.12 1.31 -5.43
N THR A 22 27.70 0.13 -5.65
CA THR A 22 27.83 -0.45 -6.98
C THR A 22 26.57 -1.23 -7.30
N TRP A 23 25.87 -0.84 -8.38
CA TRP A 23 24.60 -1.45 -8.78
C TRP A 23 24.77 -2.47 -9.90
N ALA A 24 24.22 -3.66 -9.71
CA ALA A 24 24.07 -4.69 -10.73
C ALA A 24 22.58 -4.92 -11.03
N GLN A 25 22.20 -4.90 -12.31
CA GLN A 25 20.83 -5.25 -12.71
C GLN A 25 20.65 -6.77 -12.68
N ILE A 26 19.74 -7.27 -11.84
CA ILE A 26 19.46 -8.71 -11.63
C ILE A 26 18.07 -9.11 -12.14
N THR A 27 17.50 -8.31 -13.06
CA THR A 27 16.11 -8.47 -13.53
C THR A 27 15.84 -9.85 -14.15
N SER A 28 16.83 -10.43 -14.84
CA SER A 28 16.72 -11.76 -15.47
C SER A 28 16.49 -12.89 -14.46
N GLN A 29 16.84 -12.68 -13.18
CA GLN A 29 16.66 -13.65 -12.11
C GLN A 29 15.22 -13.71 -11.57
N HIS A 30 14.37 -12.74 -11.95
CA HIS A 30 13.05 -12.52 -11.32
C HIS A 30 11.86 -12.51 -12.30
N SER A 31 12.05 -12.86 -13.57
CA SER A 31 10.97 -12.96 -14.58
C SER A 31 10.08 -11.70 -14.68
N MET A 32 10.67 -10.51 -14.57
CA MET A 32 9.93 -9.25 -14.60
C MET A 32 9.56 -8.82 -16.02
N PRO A 33 8.40 -8.18 -16.23
CA PRO A 33 8.02 -7.66 -17.54
C PRO A 33 8.84 -6.43 -17.94
N LYS A 34 8.77 -6.04 -19.21
CA LYS A 34 9.32 -4.77 -19.70
C LYS A 34 8.79 -3.61 -18.84
N GLY A 35 9.69 -2.70 -18.46
CA GLY A 35 9.39 -1.55 -17.60
C GLY A 35 9.50 -1.84 -16.11
N VAL A 36 9.85 -3.08 -15.70
CA VAL A 36 10.17 -3.41 -14.31
C VAL A 36 11.59 -3.98 -14.26
N ARG A 37 12.48 -3.29 -13.54
CA ARG A 37 13.88 -3.65 -13.40
C ARG A 37 14.22 -3.88 -11.94
N VAL A 38 14.92 -4.97 -11.65
CA VAL A 38 15.41 -5.29 -10.30
C VAL A 38 16.91 -5.09 -10.27
N PHE A 39 17.39 -4.44 -9.21
CA PHE A 39 18.79 -4.12 -8.98
C PHE A 39 19.25 -4.65 -7.63
N SER A 40 20.52 -5.06 -7.60
CA SER A 40 21.28 -5.40 -6.40
C SER A 40 22.40 -4.41 -6.24
N GLY A 41 22.49 -3.79 -5.08
CA GLY A 41 23.55 -2.88 -4.71
C GLY A 41 24.36 -3.41 -3.56
N GLU A 42 25.65 -3.09 -3.59
CA GLU A 42 26.59 -3.38 -2.50
C GLU A 42 27.50 -2.17 -2.32
N ASP A 43 27.80 -1.82 -1.08
CA ASP A 43 28.86 -0.86 -0.77
C ASP A 43 30.15 -1.66 -0.48
N PRO A 44 31.26 -1.44 -1.21
CA PRO A 44 32.50 -2.19 -0.98
C PRO A 44 33.21 -1.75 0.30
N SER A 45 32.86 -0.59 0.87
CA SER A 45 33.50 -0.04 2.07
C SER A 45 32.84 -0.50 3.37
N ILE A 46 31.56 -0.88 3.33
CA ILE A 46 30.79 -1.33 4.49
C ILE A 46 29.95 -2.56 4.12
N PRO A 47 29.78 -3.56 5.01
CA PRO A 47 28.90 -4.69 4.73
C PRO A 47 27.43 -4.23 4.63
N LEU A 48 26.98 -3.87 3.43
CA LEU A 48 25.62 -3.43 3.13
C LEU A 48 25.14 -4.08 1.84
N LYS A 49 24.05 -4.84 1.94
CA LYS A 49 23.30 -5.37 0.80
C LYS A 49 21.99 -4.61 0.67
N ILE A 50 21.74 -4.09 -0.52
CA ILE A 50 20.55 -3.31 -0.83
C ILE A 50 19.93 -3.81 -2.13
N LYS A 51 18.60 -3.82 -2.21
CA LYS A 51 17.87 -4.18 -3.41
C LYS A 51 16.87 -3.08 -3.72
N TYR A 52 16.60 -2.84 -5.00
CA TYR A 52 15.43 -2.08 -5.38
C TYR A 52 14.79 -2.58 -6.66
N ILE A 53 13.51 -2.25 -6.82
CA ILE A 53 12.79 -2.36 -8.08
C ILE A 53 12.54 -0.95 -8.61
N ASP A 54 12.93 -0.72 -9.85
CA ASP A 54 12.55 0.45 -10.64
C ASP A 54 11.41 0.08 -11.59
N ILE A 55 10.31 0.82 -11.47
CA ILE A 55 9.03 0.57 -12.13
C ILE A 55 8.69 1.79 -12.98
N ASP A 56 8.71 1.65 -14.30
CA ASP A 56 8.33 2.69 -15.23
C ASP A 56 6.79 2.81 -15.32
N LEU A 57 6.21 3.78 -14.60
CA LEU A 57 4.77 4.03 -14.58
C LEU A 57 4.27 4.89 -15.75
N ASN A 58 5.13 5.27 -16.70
CA ASN A 58 4.65 5.73 -18.02
C ASN A 58 3.96 4.60 -18.78
N ARG A 59 4.22 3.34 -18.38
CA ARG A 59 3.45 2.20 -18.82
C ARG A 59 2.08 2.16 -18.16
N SER A 60 1.03 2.27 -18.98
CA SER A 60 -0.35 2.21 -18.49
C SER A 60 -0.76 0.83 -17.95
N ASP A 61 -0.02 -0.23 -18.30
CA ASP A 61 -0.30 -1.63 -17.91
C ASP A 61 0.34 -2.04 -16.58
N LEU A 62 0.95 -1.13 -15.83
CA LEU A 62 1.51 -1.39 -14.49
C LEU A 62 0.81 -0.52 -13.44
N GLU A 63 0.70 -1.04 -12.22
CA GLU A 63 0.33 -0.26 -11.04
C GLU A 63 0.94 -0.84 -9.77
N LEU A 64 1.16 0.03 -8.80
CA LEU A 64 1.39 -0.36 -7.41
C LEU A 64 0.13 -0.09 -6.60
N THR A 65 -0.22 -0.99 -5.70
CA THR A 65 -1.35 -0.78 -4.79
C THR A 65 -1.01 -1.08 -3.33
N PRO A 66 -1.54 -0.27 -2.41
CA PRO A 66 -1.51 -0.60 -1.00
C PRO A 66 -2.58 -1.63 -0.69
N ILE A 67 -2.24 -2.65 0.10
CA ILE A 67 -3.17 -3.70 0.52
C ILE A 67 -3.02 -3.89 2.03
N LEU A 68 -4.14 -3.97 2.75
CA LEU A 68 -4.22 -4.39 4.14
C LEU A 68 -5.04 -5.68 4.26
N SER A 69 -4.65 -6.57 5.19
CA SER A 69 -5.45 -7.72 5.57
C SER A 69 -5.39 -7.98 7.06
N SER A 70 -6.49 -8.51 7.58
CA SER A 70 -6.58 -9.09 8.92
C SER A 70 -5.71 -10.35 9.09
N THR A 71 -5.44 -11.07 8.00
CA THR A 71 -4.55 -12.23 7.97
C THR A 71 -3.18 -11.83 7.44
N LYS A 72 -2.17 -11.90 8.31
CA LYS A 72 -0.79 -11.57 7.95
C LYS A 72 -0.12 -12.71 7.18
N SER A 73 0.83 -12.36 6.34
CA SER A 73 1.70 -13.33 5.67
C SER A 73 3.07 -12.73 5.38
N SER A 74 4.00 -13.55 4.90
CA SER A 74 5.27 -13.05 4.37
C SER A 74 5.08 -12.37 3.02
N ALA A 75 6.01 -11.50 2.61
CA ALA A 75 5.92 -10.80 1.33
C ALA A 75 5.81 -11.76 0.12
N ARG A 76 6.51 -12.90 0.17
CA ARG A 76 6.43 -13.94 -0.87
C ARG A 76 5.03 -14.56 -0.97
N ASN A 77 4.46 -14.94 0.16
CA ASN A 77 3.11 -15.52 0.20
C ASN A 77 2.07 -14.49 -0.24
N TRP A 78 2.23 -13.23 0.17
CA TRP A 78 1.45 -12.11 -0.36
C TRP A 78 1.53 -12.02 -1.88
N ALA A 79 2.75 -12.02 -2.44
CA ALA A 79 2.92 -11.94 -3.89
C ALA A 79 2.25 -13.10 -4.62
N ALA A 80 2.39 -14.33 -4.11
CA ALA A 80 1.73 -15.51 -4.66
C ALA A 80 0.19 -15.43 -4.59
N ASN A 81 -0.36 -15.10 -3.42
CA ASN A 81 -1.80 -15.06 -3.20
C ASN A 81 -2.50 -13.95 -3.98
N LEU A 82 -1.81 -12.80 -4.15
CA LEU A 82 -2.32 -11.66 -4.90
C LEU A 82 -2.09 -11.77 -6.41
N GLY A 83 -1.32 -12.76 -6.87
CA GLY A 83 -0.83 -12.83 -8.24
C GLY A 83 -0.01 -11.59 -8.64
N ALA A 84 0.66 -10.96 -7.67
CA ALA A 84 1.48 -9.77 -7.88
C ALA A 84 2.80 -10.13 -8.57
N LEU A 85 3.36 -9.19 -9.34
CA LEU A 85 4.71 -9.31 -9.90
C LEU A 85 5.77 -9.27 -8.78
N ALA A 86 5.58 -8.33 -7.84
CA ALA A 86 6.40 -8.16 -6.66
C ALA A 86 5.58 -7.57 -5.51
N VAL A 87 6.05 -7.80 -4.29
CA VAL A 87 5.50 -7.24 -3.06
C VAL A 87 6.63 -6.74 -2.18
N MET A 88 6.49 -5.52 -1.67
CA MET A 88 7.28 -4.98 -0.56
C MET A 88 6.39 -4.81 0.68
N ASN A 89 6.93 -4.93 1.88
CA ASN A 89 6.19 -4.56 3.08
C ASN A 89 5.74 -3.08 3.08
N GLY A 90 4.66 -2.82 3.83
CA GLY A 90 4.00 -1.52 3.89
C GLY A 90 4.29 -0.74 5.18
N GLY A 91 3.24 -0.12 5.71
CA GLY A 91 3.27 0.73 6.90
C GLY A 91 3.30 -0.01 8.23
N TYR A 92 3.53 0.75 9.30
CA TYR A 92 3.65 0.27 10.68
C TYR A 92 2.39 -0.39 11.23
N PHE A 93 2.58 -1.35 12.13
CA PHE A 93 1.50 -2.09 12.78
C PHE A 93 1.89 -2.57 14.18
N GLY A 94 0.89 -2.91 15.00
CA GLY A 94 1.06 -3.59 16.27
C GLY A 94 -0.07 -4.59 16.51
N GLY A 95 0.28 -5.82 16.89
CA GLY A 95 -0.68 -6.92 16.83
C GLY A 95 -1.23 -7.04 15.41
N ASN A 96 -2.55 -7.18 15.22
CA ASN A 96 -3.19 -7.20 13.89
C ASN A 96 -3.66 -5.82 13.41
N THR A 97 -3.33 -4.74 14.15
CA THR A 97 -3.84 -3.40 13.87
C THR A 97 -2.79 -2.59 13.11
N SER A 98 -3.19 -1.98 12.00
CA SER A 98 -2.36 -1.00 11.30
C SER A 98 -2.30 0.30 12.11
N TYR A 99 -1.09 0.83 12.30
CA TYR A 99 -0.88 2.19 12.81
C TYR A 99 -0.76 3.22 11.68
N SER A 100 -0.57 2.73 10.47
CA SER A 100 -0.50 3.53 9.27
C SER A 100 -1.82 3.54 8.52
N ALA A 101 -2.12 4.66 7.89
CA ALA A 101 -3.26 4.79 7.01
C ALA A 101 -3.10 3.85 5.83
N VAL A 102 -4.18 3.17 5.45
CA VAL A 102 -4.23 2.39 4.21
C VAL A 102 -5.50 2.81 3.49
N ILE A 103 -5.34 3.32 2.27
CA ILE A 103 -6.44 3.78 1.44
C ILE A 103 -6.39 3.03 0.13
N ASN A 104 -7.42 2.25 -0.15
CA ASN A 104 -7.59 1.52 -1.40
C ASN A 104 -9.07 1.52 -1.76
N GLN A 105 -9.47 2.44 -2.65
CA GLN A 105 -10.87 2.82 -2.91
C GLN A 105 -11.58 3.47 -1.70
N THR A 106 -11.54 2.84 -0.53
CA THR A 106 -12.03 3.32 0.78
C THR A 106 -10.86 3.48 1.78
N VAL A 107 -11.15 4.01 2.97
CA VAL A 107 -10.18 4.06 4.08
C VAL A 107 -10.22 2.70 4.80
N GLU A 108 -9.21 1.85 4.54
CA GLU A 108 -9.07 0.53 5.17
C GLU A 108 -8.45 0.64 6.58
N ALA A 109 -7.56 1.61 6.78
CA ALA A 109 -7.03 1.98 8.09
C ALA A 109 -6.72 3.48 8.15
N LYS A 110 -6.77 4.04 9.35
CA LYS A 110 -6.37 5.43 9.63
C LYS A 110 -4.96 5.45 10.20
N ASN A 111 -4.25 6.56 9.99
CA ASN A 111 -3.08 6.85 10.82
C ASN A 111 -3.53 6.99 12.28
N ILE A 112 -2.68 6.51 13.20
CA ILE A 112 -2.84 6.87 14.61
C ILE A 112 -2.82 8.40 14.75
N ALA A 113 -3.81 8.95 15.45
CA ALA A 113 -3.99 10.40 15.53
C ALA A 113 -3.00 11.07 16.50
N SER A 114 -2.47 10.32 17.46
CA SER A 114 -1.56 10.82 18.48
C SER A 114 -0.76 9.68 19.13
N VAL A 115 0.36 10.01 19.76
CA VAL A 115 1.08 9.12 20.67
C VAL A 115 1.32 9.77 22.02
N LYS A 116 1.27 8.98 23.08
CA LYS A 116 1.73 9.42 24.41
C LYS A 116 3.22 9.12 24.55
N ARG A 117 3.96 10.07 25.08
CA ARG A 117 5.39 9.97 25.35
C ARG A 117 5.70 10.64 26.66
N LYS A 118 6.26 9.88 27.60
CA LYS A 118 6.26 10.26 29.03
C LYS A 118 4.80 10.57 29.41
N ASP A 119 4.51 11.80 29.82
CA ASP A 119 3.15 12.26 30.17
C ASP A 119 2.52 13.26 29.20
N LEU A 120 3.13 13.46 28.04
CA LEU A 120 2.64 14.40 27.02
C LEU A 120 2.01 13.64 25.84
N LEU A 121 0.89 14.18 25.33
CA LEU A 121 0.20 13.68 24.15
C LEU A 121 0.65 14.48 22.92
N TYR A 122 1.18 13.79 21.92
CA TYR A 122 1.67 14.37 20.68
C TYR A 122 0.70 14.04 19.54
N PRO A 123 -0.04 15.02 18.99
CA PRO A 123 -0.80 14.84 17.77
C PRO A 123 0.12 14.53 16.60
N LEU A 124 -0.32 13.66 15.69
CA LEU A 124 0.52 13.14 14.62
C LEU A 124 0.02 13.54 13.23
N THR A 125 0.86 14.28 12.49
CA THR A 125 0.77 14.38 11.04
C THR A 125 1.85 13.50 10.42
N ARG A 126 1.47 12.29 9.97
CA ARG A 126 2.41 11.29 9.44
C ARG A 126 2.51 11.37 7.93
N GLY A 127 3.69 11.05 7.40
CA GLY A 127 3.92 10.89 5.96
C GLY A 127 3.02 9.82 5.33
N PHE A 128 2.58 10.10 4.12
CA PHE A 128 1.69 9.27 3.32
C PHE A 128 2.07 9.34 1.86
N PHE A 129 2.29 8.18 1.24
CA PHE A 129 2.57 8.06 -0.18
C PHE A 129 1.25 7.78 -0.92
N GLY A 130 0.82 8.72 -1.75
CA GLY A 130 -0.45 8.66 -2.47
C GLY A 130 -0.27 8.63 -3.99
N PHE A 131 -1.17 7.90 -4.65
CA PHE A 131 -1.39 7.92 -6.08
C PHE A 131 -2.68 8.69 -6.38
N ASN A 132 -2.62 9.63 -7.30
CA ASN A 132 -3.77 10.40 -7.75
C ASN A 132 -4.52 9.69 -8.88
N LEU A 133 -5.76 10.09 -9.12
CA LEU A 133 -6.60 9.58 -10.20
C LEU A 133 -6.03 9.85 -11.60
N ASP A 134 -5.25 10.92 -11.76
CA ASP A 134 -4.55 11.27 -12.99
C ASP A 134 -3.24 10.48 -13.20
N GLY A 135 -2.86 9.64 -12.24
CA GLY A 135 -1.63 8.84 -12.25
C GLY A 135 -0.41 9.52 -11.64
N SER A 136 -0.50 10.80 -11.25
CA SER A 136 0.57 11.49 -10.52
C SER A 136 0.71 10.92 -9.10
N MET A 137 1.89 11.10 -8.50
CA MET A 137 2.21 10.65 -7.15
C MET A 137 2.56 11.83 -6.26
N ALA A 138 2.30 11.70 -4.96
CA ALA A 138 2.75 12.67 -3.97
C ALA A 138 2.96 12.02 -2.60
N VAL A 139 3.96 12.48 -1.87
CA VAL A 139 4.17 12.26 -0.44
C VAL A 139 3.66 13.47 0.31
N LYS A 140 2.71 13.29 1.21
CA LYS A 140 2.11 14.39 2.01
C LYS A 140 2.07 14.00 3.48
N TRP A 141 1.97 14.98 4.37
CA TRP A 141 1.64 14.72 5.78
C TRP A 141 0.13 14.77 5.95
N ILE A 142 -0.47 13.73 6.53
CA ILE A 142 -1.93 13.60 6.60
C ILE A 142 -2.45 13.53 8.03
N TYR A 143 -3.72 13.91 8.21
CA TYR A 143 -4.50 13.72 9.42
C TYR A 143 -5.93 13.28 9.06
N HIS A 144 -6.52 12.39 9.85
CA HIS A 144 -7.90 11.92 9.65
C HIS A 144 -8.83 12.59 10.66
N PHE A 145 -9.87 13.27 10.18
CA PHE A 145 -10.95 13.81 11.02
C PHE A 145 -12.15 12.86 11.15
N GLY A 146 -12.11 11.72 10.47
CA GLY A 146 -13.22 10.78 10.34
C GLY A 146 -12.76 9.51 9.63
N ASN A 147 -13.71 8.72 9.12
CA ASN A 147 -13.45 7.39 8.56
C ASN A 147 -13.59 7.34 7.02
N THR A 148 -13.83 8.48 6.38
CA THR A 148 -14.01 8.56 4.93
C THR A 148 -12.84 9.27 4.26
N LYS A 149 -12.69 9.15 2.93
CA LYS A 149 -11.68 9.90 2.19
C LYS A 149 -11.94 11.42 2.24
N GLN A 150 -13.19 11.84 2.42
CA GLN A 150 -13.57 13.24 2.60
C GLN A 150 -13.07 13.80 3.93
N ASP A 151 -12.80 12.94 4.92
CA ASP A 151 -12.24 13.33 6.21
C ASP A 151 -10.71 13.26 6.27
N LEU A 152 -10.05 12.84 5.17
CA LEU A 152 -8.61 12.86 5.03
C LEU A 152 -8.14 14.25 4.59
N TYR A 153 -7.33 14.87 5.43
CA TYR A 153 -6.71 16.15 5.13
C TYR A 153 -5.21 15.97 5.05
N TYR A 154 -4.59 16.69 4.12
CA TYR A 154 -3.14 16.77 4.02
C TYR A 154 -2.65 18.19 4.32
N TYR A 155 -1.37 18.26 4.65
CA TYR A 155 -0.63 19.48 4.97
C TYR A 155 0.67 19.48 4.19
N ASP A 156 1.16 20.67 3.86
CA ASP A 156 2.41 20.83 3.09
C ASP A 156 3.67 20.68 3.96
N SER A 157 3.52 20.58 5.28
CA SER A 157 4.59 20.31 6.24
C SER A 157 4.03 19.57 7.46
N PRO A 158 4.84 18.78 8.18
CA PRO A 158 4.39 18.17 9.43
C PRO A 158 4.22 19.26 10.50
N PHE A 159 3.40 18.96 11.50
CA PHE A 159 3.24 19.85 12.64
C PHE A 159 4.48 19.78 13.54
N PRO A 160 4.89 20.91 14.15
CA PRO A 160 6.20 21.03 14.80
C PRO A 160 6.23 20.38 16.19
N ASN A 161 6.12 19.06 16.25
CA ASN A 161 6.39 18.31 17.47
C ASN A 161 7.90 18.25 17.74
N ALA A 162 8.29 18.29 19.01
CA ALA A 162 9.64 17.99 19.47
C ALA A 162 9.59 17.35 20.87
N ASP A 163 10.64 16.64 21.34
CA ASP A 163 10.62 16.04 22.68
C ASP A 163 10.41 17.12 23.77
N GLY A 164 9.34 16.96 24.55
CA GLY A 164 8.89 17.92 25.57
C GLY A 164 7.91 18.99 25.05
N PHE A 165 7.73 19.11 23.73
CA PHE A 165 6.96 20.18 23.09
C PHE A 165 5.96 19.61 22.08
N PRO A 166 4.77 19.16 22.53
CA PRO A 166 3.74 18.69 21.61
C PRO A 166 3.14 19.84 20.80
N ALA A 167 2.95 19.60 19.50
CA ALA A 167 2.25 20.52 18.63
C ALA A 167 0.75 20.60 18.96
N LYS A 168 0.08 21.64 18.45
CA LYS A 168 -1.38 21.74 18.51
C LYS A 168 -2.03 20.63 17.66
N ILE A 169 -3.22 20.19 18.05
CA ILE A 169 -4.01 19.26 17.24
C ILE A 169 -4.28 19.89 15.86
N PRO A 170 -4.01 19.18 14.75
CA PRO A 170 -4.31 19.70 13.41
C PRO A 170 -5.78 20.04 13.24
N THR A 171 -6.07 21.13 12.53
CA THR A 171 -7.44 21.57 12.22
C THR A 171 -7.69 21.56 10.71
N LYS A 172 -8.95 21.34 10.31
CA LYS A 172 -9.35 21.35 8.89
C LYS A 172 -8.97 22.66 8.18
N GLY A 173 -9.04 23.80 8.88
CA GLY A 173 -8.72 25.11 8.31
C GLY A 173 -7.23 25.35 7.99
N GLN A 174 -6.34 24.48 8.48
CA GLN A 174 -4.90 24.55 8.19
C GLN A 174 -4.47 23.57 7.07
N GLY A 175 -5.37 22.68 6.64
CA GLY A 175 -5.06 21.62 5.69
C GLY A 175 -5.97 21.64 4.47
N PHE A 176 -5.74 20.69 3.58
CA PHE A 176 -6.46 20.56 2.32
C PHE A 176 -7.06 19.16 2.19
N GLN A 177 -8.27 19.06 1.63
CA GLN A 177 -8.83 17.78 1.25
C GLN A 177 -8.11 17.23 0.02
N TRP A 178 -7.79 15.93 0.03
CA TRP A 178 -7.12 15.27 -1.09
C TRP A 178 -8.13 14.69 -2.09
N HIS A 179 -8.86 15.56 -2.80
CA HIS A 179 -10.00 15.14 -3.64
C HIS A 179 -9.65 14.15 -4.76
N ASN A 180 -8.46 14.28 -5.36
CA ASN A 180 -8.01 13.42 -6.46
C ASN A 180 -7.23 12.18 -5.99
N LEU A 181 -7.19 11.88 -4.68
CA LEU A 181 -6.52 10.69 -4.17
C LEU A 181 -7.23 9.40 -4.62
N LYS A 182 -6.51 8.56 -5.37
CA LYS A 182 -6.97 7.22 -5.77
C LYS A 182 -6.78 6.23 -4.62
N ASN A 183 -5.52 6.06 -4.21
CA ASN A 183 -5.10 5.12 -3.15
C ASN A 183 -3.73 5.54 -2.60
N GLY A 184 -3.33 4.97 -1.47
CA GLY A 184 -2.02 5.23 -0.87
C GLY A 184 -1.87 4.58 0.51
N MET A 185 -0.68 4.71 1.08
CA MET A 185 -0.37 4.19 2.41
C MET A 185 0.46 5.18 3.22
N GLY A 186 0.15 5.27 4.50
CA GLY A 186 0.95 5.96 5.50
C GLY A 186 2.17 5.15 5.87
N ALA A 187 3.22 5.85 6.31
CA ALA A 187 4.35 5.29 7.03
C ALA A 187 5.13 6.45 7.65
N GLY A 188 6.42 6.58 7.32
CA GLY A 188 7.27 7.71 7.68
C GLY A 188 8.58 7.29 8.34
N PRO A 189 9.47 8.24 8.64
CA PRO A 189 9.34 9.65 8.29
C PRO A 189 9.45 9.88 6.77
N VAL A 190 9.00 11.05 6.32
CA VAL A 190 9.30 11.52 4.97
C VAL A 190 10.81 11.72 4.85
N LEU A 191 11.40 11.13 3.80
CA LEU A 191 12.85 11.14 3.57
C LEU A 191 13.26 12.21 2.57
N ILE A 192 12.45 12.40 1.53
CA ILE A 192 12.70 13.38 0.46
C ILE A 192 11.39 14.11 0.17
N LYS A 193 11.47 15.44 0.11
CA LYS A 193 10.36 16.30 -0.30
C LYS A 193 10.85 17.32 -1.32
N ASN A 194 10.12 17.48 -2.42
CA ASN A 194 10.45 18.43 -3.50
C ASN A 194 11.89 18.31 -4.04
N GLY A 195 12.45 17.10 -4.07
CA GLY A 195 13.79 16.81 -4.57
C GLY A 195 14.92 17.12 -3.58
N THR A 196 14.61 17.31 -2.30
CA THR A 196 15.60 17.55 -1.24
C THR A 196 15.37 16.59 -0.09
N ILE A 197 16.46 16.05 0.47
CA ILE A 197 16.42 15.28 1.71
C ILE A 197 15.85 16.15 2.84
N VAL A 198 14.90 15.62 3.60
CA VAL A 198 14.34 16.26 4.78
C VAL A 198 14.51 15.34 5.98
N ASP A 199 14.80 15.91 7.14
CA ASP A 199 14.69 15.20 8.42
C ASP A 199 13.42 15.68 9.11
N THR A 200 12.43 14.79 9.22
CA THR A 200 11.14 15.06 9.88
C THR A 200 10.89 14.08 11.03
N TYR A 201 11.97 13.44 11.51
CA TYR A 201 11.90 12.39 12.52
C TYR A 201 11.25 12.87 13.83
N ASP A 202 11.53 14.11 14.24
CA ASP A 202 11.01 14.71 15.47
C ASP A 202 9.58 15.22 15.29
N GLU A 203 9.28 15.93 14.20
CA GLU A 203 7.95 16.48 13.89
C GLU A 203 6.91 15.37 13.70
N GLU A 204 7.33 14.26 13.10
CA GLU A 204 6.51 13.07 12.99
C GLU A 204 6.56 12.23 14.28
N VAL A 205 7.43 12.49 15.26
CA VAL A 205 7.47 11.79 16.57
C VAL A 205 7.78 10.30 16.41
N PHE A 206 8.86 9.99 15.68
CA PHE A 206 9.35 8.60 15.54
C PHE A 206 10.24 8.15 16.70
N TRP A 207 10.79 9.08 17.49
CA TRP A 207 11.49 8.73 18.72
C TRP A 207 10.56 7.95 19.67
N GLY A 208 11.12 6.95 20.35
CA GLY A 208 10.38 6.03 21.22
C GLY A 208 9.40 5.09 20.50
N SER A 209 9.39 5.01 19.17
CA SER A 209 8.54 4.08 18.41
C SER A 209 9.19 2.72 18.12
N GLY A 210 10.49 2.58 18.39
CA GLY A 210 11.31 1.46 17.91
C GLY A 210 11.95 1.71 16.53
N VAL A 211 11.55 2.77 15.83
CA VAL A 211 12.26 3.28 14.65
C VAL A 211 13.33 4.26 15.12
N SER A 212 14.60 3.92 14.91
CA SER A 212 15.73 4.82 15.21
C SER A 212 16.13 5.62 13.96
N ASN A 213 16.53 6.89 14.14
CA ASN A 213 17.04 7.73 13.06
C ASN A 213 18.44 7.28 12.60
N THR A 214 19.30 6.93 13.55
CA THR A 214 20.74 6.71 13.34
C THR A 214 21.18 5.26 13.47
N SER A 215 20.31 4.34 13.89
CA SER A 215 20.66 2.92 13.95
C SER A 215 20.76 2.30 12.55
N LEU A 216 21.76 1.45 12.37
CA LEU A 216 21.90 0.57 11.22
C LEU A 216 20.93 -0.59 11.39
N ASP A 217 19.84 -0.56 10.63
CA ASP A 217 18.79 -1.57 10.69
C ASP A 217 18.37 -1.98 9.27
N PRO A 218 17.67 -3.11 9.10
CA PRO A 218 16.93 -3.38 7.88
C PRO A 218 15.90 -2.27 7.66
N ARG A 219 15.85 -1.72 6.45
CA ARG A 219 14.95 -0.61 6.10
C ARG A 219 14.20 -0.91 4.81
N SER A 220 13.00 -0.35 4.71
CA SER A 220 12.22 -0.35 3.48
C SER A 220 11.77 1.07 3.18
N ALA A 221 11.75 1.45 1.91
CA ALA A 221 11.31 2.78 1.50
C ALA A 221 10.70 2.75 0.10
N ILE A 222 9.83 3.73 -0.15
CA ILE A 222 9.20 3.96 -1.43
C ILE A 222 9.46 5.40 -1.89
N GLY A 223 9.77 5.58 -3.16
CA GLY A 223 9.98 6.91 -3.75
C GLY A 223 9.59 6.95 -5.21
N PHE A 224 9.45 8.14 -5.78
CA PHE A 224 9.23 8.30 -7.22
C PHE A 224 10.10 9.40 -7.81
N THR A 225 10.47 9.27 -9.07
CA THR A 225 11.27 10.26 -9.81
C THR A 225 10.38 11.21 -10.62
N LYS A 226 10.91 12.37 -11.04
CA LYS A 226 10.21 13.28 -11.97
C LYS A 226 9.90 12.65 -13.34
N LYS A 227 10.54 11.53 -13.68
CA LYS A 227 10.31 10.77 -14.92
C LYS A 227 9.20 9.72 -14.78
N ASN A 228 8.42 9.79 -13.70
CA ASN A 228 7.33 8.86 -13.42
C ASN A 228 7.80 7.40 -13.25
N HIS A 229 9.01 7.23 -12.69
CA HIS A 229 9.49 5.94 -12.22
C HIS A 229 9.23 5.82 -10.73
N LEU A 230 8.76 4.66 -10.30
CA LEU A 230 8.56 4.32 -8.90
C LEU A 230 9.68 3.39 -8.43
N ILE A 231 10.22 3.67 -7.25
CA ILE A 231 11.31 2.92 -6.62
C ILE A 231 10.78 2.25 -5.35
N LEU A 232 10.87 0.92 -5.31
CA LEU A 232 10.69 0.13 -4.09
C LEU A 232 12.06 -0.34 -3.63
N LEU A 233 12.52 0.09 -2.46
CA LEU A 233 13.90 -0.13 -2.02
C LEU A 233 13.94 -0.74 -0.63
N VAL A 234 14.79 -1.76 -0.47
CA VAL A 234 15.03 -2.45 0.80
C VAL A 234 16.52 -2.59 1.06
N ALA A 235 16.95 -2.25 2.28
CA ALA A 235 18.29 -2.53 2.79
C ALA A 235 18.20 -3.72 3.75
N ASP A 236 18.97 -4.78 3.50
CA ASP A 236 19.12 -5.88 4.44
C ASP A 236 19.93 -5.41 5.66
N GLY A 237 19.74 -6.02 6.82
CA GLY A 237 20.42 -5.60 8.04
C GLY A 237 20.39 -6.66 9.12
N ARG A 238 21.10 -6.41 10.24
CA ARG A 238 21.23 -7.37 11.37
C ARG A 238 21.79 -8.73 10.95
N GLN A 239 22.64 -8.75 9.92
CA GLN A 239 23.32 -9.95 9.41
C GLN A 239 24.83 -9.72 9.54
N PRO A 240 25.45 -10.08 10.68
CA PRO A 240 26.87 -9.83 10.92
C PRO A 240 27.75 -10.33 9.78
N GLY A 241 28.64 -9.47 9.28
CA GLY A 241 29.55 -9.76 8.17
C GLY A 241 28.92 -9.78 6.77
N ILE A 242 27.60 -9.63 6.64
CA ILE A 242 26.89 -9.68 5.36
C ILE A 242 26.19 -8.35 5.06
N SER A 243 25.29 -7.93 5.94
CA SER A 243 24.59 -6.65 5.85
C SER A 243 24.26 -6.10 7.23
N ILE A 244 24.84 -4.96 7.59
CA ILE A 244 24.65 -4.32 8.89
C ILE A 244 23.37 -3.49 8.96
N GLY A 245 22.81 -3.08 7.82
CA GLY A 245 21.64 -2.21 7.74
C GLY A 245 22.00 -0.79 7.30
N ALA A 246 20.99 0.07 7.27
CA ALA A 246 21.13 1.48 6.92
C ALA A 246 20.41 2.38 7.93
N THR A 247 20.95 3.58 8.11
CA THR A 247 20.29 4.68 8.85
C THR A 247 19.25 5.36 7.97
N LEU A 248 18.33 6.14 8.56
CA LEU A 248 17.35 6.90 7.75
C LEU A 248 18.03 7.94 6.84
N PRO A 249 19.06 8.70 7.28
CA PRO A 249 19.81 9.59 6.38
C PRO A 249 20.50 8.86 5.23
N GLN A 250 21.05 7.66 5.46
CA GLN A 250 21.63 6.85 4.38
C GLN A 250 20.54 6.45 3.37
N MET A 251 19.38 5.97 3.83
CA MET A 251 18.25 5.64 2.96
C MET A 251 17.79 6.84 2.12
N ALA A 252 17.71 8.03 2.72
CA ALA A 252 17.38 9.26 2.01
C ALA A 252 18.42 9.60 0.93
N SER A 253 19.71 9.54 1.27
CA SER A 253 20.80 9.79 0.32
C SER A 253 20.80 8.81 -0.86
N ILE A 254 20.52 7.53 -0.60
CA ILE A 254 20.42 6.52 -1.66
C ILE A 254 19.24 6.82 -2.60
N LEU A 255 18.06 7.11 -2.05
CA LEU A 255 16.87 7.42 -2.85
C LEU A 255 17.06 8.70 -3.68
N GLU A 256 17.74 9.70 -3.12
CA GLU A 256 18.10 10.94 -3.83
C GLU A 256 19.05 10.64 -5.00
N LYS A 257 20.09 9.83 -4.78
CA LYS A 257 21.02 9.38 -5.84
C LYS A 257 20.33 8.55 -6.92
N LEU A 258 19.28 7.80 -6.57
CA LEU A 258 18.42 7.09 -7.53
C LEU A 258 17.45 8.04 -8.27
N GLY A 259 17.46 9.34 -7.96
CA GLY A 259 16.67 10.37 -8.63
C GLY A 259 15.26 10.53 -8.09
N CYS A 260 14.96 10.03 -6.88
CA CYS A 260 13.66 10.24 -6.26
C CYS A 260 13.42 11.74 -5.98
N TYR A 261 12.28 12.23 -6.43
CA TYR A 261 11.78 13.57 -6.16
C TYR A 261 11.06 13.65 -4.82
N GLU A 262 10.31 12.62 -4.45
CA GLU A 262 9.79 12.46 -3.10
C GLU A 262 9.91 11.01 -2.66
N ALA A 263 10.11 10.80 -1.37
CA ALA A 263 10.31 9.48 -0.80
C ALA A 263 9.83 9.39 0.65
N LEU A 264 9.35 8.20 1.03
CA LEU A 264 8.79 7.89 2.33
C LEU A 264 9.44 6.61 2.86
N ASN A 265 9.89 6.64 4.11
CA ASN A 265 10.32 5.42 4.81
C ASN A 265 9.09 4.55 5.15
N CYS A 266 9.22 3.23 5.04
CA CYS A 266 8.21 2.22 5.39
C CYS A 266 8.59 1.47 6.69
N ASP A 267 7.76 0.52 7.12
CA ASP A 267 8.12 -0.34 8.26
C ASP A 267 9.44 -1.09 7.98
N GLY A 268 10.24 -1.27 9.03
CA GLY A 268 11.62 -1.75 8.94
C GLY A 268 11.88 -2.97 9.81
N GLY A 269 13.15 -3.22 10.13
CA GLY A 269 13.55 -4.37 10.93
C GLY A 269 13.07 -5.68 10.31
N GLY A 270 12.54 -6.61 11.11
CA GLY A 270 12.01 -7.89 10.63
C GLY A 270 10.90 -7.79 9.59
N SER A 271 10.22 -6.64 9.47
CA SER A 271 9.21 -6.43 8.43
C SER A 271 9.81 -6.22 7.04
N THR A 272 11.10 -5.85 6.94
CA THR A 272 11.78 -5.54 5.67
C THR A 272 11.83 -6.75 4.75
N GLN A 273 10.94 -6.75 3.76
CA GLN A 273 10.79 -7.85 2.82
C GLN A 273 10.39 -7.32 1.45
N LEU A 274 11.07 -7.82 0.42
CA LEU A 274 10.78 -7.60 -0.98
C LEU A 274 10.82 -8.96 -1.67
N ALA A 275 9.73 -9.34 -2.34
CA ALA A 275 9.60 -10.67 -2.92
C ALA A 275 8.80 -10.70 -4.21
N THR A 276 9.07 -11.71 -5.01
CA THR A 276 8.19 -12.19 -6.10
C THR A 276 7.31 -13.33 -5.57
N PRO A 277 6.34 -13.84 -6.35
CA PRO A 277 5.58 -15.04 -5.97
C PRO A 277 6.44 -16.28 -5.69
N ILE A 278 7.62 -16.36 -6.32
CA ILE A 278 8.44 -17.58 -6.32
C ILE A 278 9.56 -17.48 -5.29
N THR A 279 10.17 -16.31 -5.12
CA THR A 279 11.33 -16.10 -4.25
C THR A 279 11.35 -14.70 -3.64
N PHE A 280 12.02 -14.57 -2.50
CA PHE A 280 12.48 -13.27 -1.99
C PHE A 280 13.55 -12.68 -2.91
N ILE A 281 13.56 -11.36 -3.04
CA ILE A 281 14.56 -10.56 -3.76
C ILE A 281 15.67 -10.12 -2.80
N ASN A 282 15.31 -9.76 -1.58
CA ASN A 282 16.25 -9.45 -0.50
C ASN A 282 16.42 -10.65 0.45
N THR A 283 17.29 -10.51 1.45
CA THR A 283 17.44 -11.51 2.52
C THR A 283 16.89 -10.94 3.83
N PRO A 284 15.64 -11.27 4.21
CA PRO A 284 15.04 -10.74 5.45
C PRO A 284 15.85 -11.12 6.71
N SER A 285 15.88 -10.25 7.70
CA SER A 285 16.67 -10.44 8.93
C SER A 285 16.07 -11.44 9.92
N GLU A 286 14.76 -11.62 9.88
CA GLU A 286 14.00 -12.56 10.71
C GLU A 286 13.39 -13.63 9.80
N SER A 287 12.98 -14.78 10.36
CA SER A 287 12.35 -15.91 9.64
C SER A 287 10.98 -15.54 9.04
N TYR A 288 10.98 -14.65 8.05
CA TYR A 288 9.86 -14.22 7.23
C TYR A 288 8.67 -13.71 8.06
N ARG A 289 8.90 -12.69 8.89
CA ARG A 289 7.89 -12.05 9.76
C ARG A 289 6.58 -11.81 9.00
N SER A 290 5.47 -12.27 9.54
CA SER A 290 4.17 -12.03 8.93
C SER A 290 3.79 -10.55 9.06
N ILE A 291 3.48 -9.92 7.93
CA ILE A 291 3.14 -8.50 7.79
C ILE A 291 1.67 -8.33 7.33
N PRO A 292 0.91 -7.37 7.87
CA PRO A 292 -0.50 -7.16 7.53
C PRO A 292 -0.72 -6.26 6.31
N SER A 293 0.23 -5.37 6.01
CA SER A 293 0.12 -4.38 4.95
C SER A 293 1.30 -4.46 3.99
N VAL A 294 1.01 -4.30 2.70
CA VAL A 294 2.00 -4.43 1.63
C VAL A 294 1.77 -3.45 0.49
N TRP A 295 2.86 -3.13 -0.19
CA TRP A 295 2.88 -2.55 -1.52
C TRP A 295 2.95 -3.66 -2.56
N ALA A 296 1.90 -3.86 -3.34
CA ALA A 296 1.83 -4.91 -4.35
C ALA A 296 1.87 -4.34 -5.77
N LEU A 297 2.85 -4.79 -6.57
CA LEU A 297 3.02 -4.42 -7.97
C LEU A 297 2.27 -5.41 -8.86
N HIS A 298 1.34 -4.91 -9.67
CA HIS A 298 0.54 -5.72 -10.57
C HIS A 298 0.65 -5.25 -12.02
N LYS A 299 0.36 -6.17 -12.94
CA LYS A 299 -0.10 -5.76 -14.27
C LYS A 299 -1.55 -5.31 -14.17
N LYS A 300 -1.86 -4.12 -14.68
CA LYS A 300 -3.24 -3.70 -14.84
C LYS A 300 -3.96 -4.70 -15.74
N PRO A 301 -5.12 -5.21 -15.31
CA PRO A 301 -5.95 -6.03 -16.16
C PRO A 301 -6.38 -5.23 -17.41
N THR A 302 -6.21 -5.82 -18.58
CA THR A 302 -6.61 -5.19 -19.86
C THR A 302 -8.08 -5.42 -20.19
N LEU A 303 -8.71 -6.41 -19.54
CA LEU A 303 -10.11 -6.72 -19.77
C LEU A 303 -10.98 -5.85 -18.84
N LYS A 304 -11.91 -5.09 -19.42
CA LYS A 304 -12.98 -4.47 -18.66
C LYS A 304 -13.93 -5.57 -18.19
N THR A 305 -14.15 -5.64 -16.88
CA THR A 305 -15.22 -6.49 -16.33
C THR A 305 -16.56 -5.85 -16.68
N PRO A 306 -17.52 -6.59 -17.26
CA PRO A 306 -18.91 -6.17 -17.25
C PRO A 306 -19.33 -5.94 -15.80
N THR A 307 -19.99 -4.82 -15.55
CA THR A 307 -20.47 -4.48 -14.21
C THR A 307 -21.82 -5.17 -14.01
N PRO A 308 -22.01 -5.94 -12.93
CA PRO A 308 -23.32 -6.46 -12.58
C PRO A 308 -24.27 -5.28 -12.39
N ILE A 309 -25.39 -5.30 -13.11
CA ILE A 309 -26.52 -4.45 -12.78
C ILE A 309 -27.18 -5.10 -11.57
N ALA A 310 -27.41 -4.32 -10.51
CA ALA A 310 -28.12 -4.81 -9.32
C ALA A 310 -29.40 -5.53 -9.77
N PRO A 311 -29.69 -6.73 -9.22
CA PRO A 311 -30.95 -7.39 -9.53
C PRO A 311 -32.09 -6.44 -9.20
N ILE A 312 -33.08 -6.34 -10.08
CA ILE A 312 -34.32 -5.63 -9.75
C ILE A 312 -34.99 -6.46 -8.66
N ASP A 313 -35.13 -5.89 -7.46
CA ASP A 313 -35.96 -6.44 -6.39
C ASP A 313 -37.40 -6.47 -6.92
N ASN A 314 -37.85 -7.63 -7.43
CA ASN A 314 -39.26 -7.96 -7.70
C ASN A 314 -39.39 -9.38 -8.29
N TYR A 315 -39.03 -10.43 -7.55
CA TYR A 315 -39.37 -11.78 -7.96
C TYR A 315 -39.95 -12.62 -6.82
N ALA A 316 -41.25 -12.94 -6.98
CA ALA A 316 -41.96 -13.97 -6.24
C ALA A 316 -41.57 -15.34 -6.83
N SER A 317 -40.45 -15.91 -6.38
CA SER A 317 -40.06 -17.28 -6.70
C SER A 317 -39.81 -18.05 -5.41
N SER A 318 -40.28 -19.29 -5.35
CA SER A 318 -40.02 -20.25 -4.25
C SER A 318 -38.55 -20.69 -4.17
N THR A 319 -37.70 -20.24 -5.10
CA THR A 319 -36.25 -20.42 -5.08
C THR A 319 -35.52 -19.07 -5.15
N PRO A 320 -34.43 -18.87 -4.39
CA PRO A 320 -33.60 -17.65 -4.46
C PRO A 320 -32.85 -17.56 -5.79
N THR A 321 -33.54 -17.08 -6.82
CA THR A 321 -32.96 -16.77 -8.13
C THR A 321 -32.53 -15.31 -8.15
N VAL A 322 -31.26 -15.05 -8.45
CA VAL A 322 -30.75 -13.69 -8.67
C VAL A 322 -30.51 -13.52 -10.18
N TYR A 323 -31.14 -12.49 -10.74
CA TYR A 323 -30.93 -12.09 -12.12
C TYR A 323 -29.67 -11.26 -12.20
N ILE A 324 -28.68 -11.73 -12.96
CA ILE A 324 -27.47 -10.97 -13.23
C ILE A 324 -27.56 -10.46 -14.65
N ALA A 325 -27.89 -9.19 -14.75
CA ALA A 325 -27.73 -8.44 -15.98
C ALA A 325 -26.36 -7.77 -15.98
N TRP A 326 -25.81 -7.56 -17.17
CA TRP A 326 -24.53 -6.90 -17.36
C TRP A 326 -24.73 -5.57 -18.07
N ASP A 327 -23.95 -4.57 -17.70
CA ASP A 327 -23.90 -3.30 -18.44
C ASP A 327 -23.42 -3.46 -19.91
N ARG A 328 -22.82 -4.61 -20.24
CA ARG A 328 -22.32 -5.00 -21.57
C ARG A 328 -22.19 -6.52 -21.71
N PRO A 329 -22.14 -7.08 -22.93
CA PRO A 329 -21.92 -8.52 -23.14
C PRO A 329 -20.60 -9.05 -22.52
N THR A 330 -20.64 -10.30 -22.04
CA THR A 330 -19.46 -11.03 -21.56
C THR A 330 -18.55 -11.49 -22.71
N ASN A 331 -17.23 -11.54 -22.52
CA ASN A 331 -16.29 -11.98 -23.53
C ASN A 331 -16.23 -13.52 -23.62
N LYS A 332 -16.57 -14.10 -24.78
CA LYS A 332 -16.55 -15.56 -25.05
C LYS A 332 -15.24 -16.27 -24.68
N LYS A 333 -14.10 -15.57 -24.62
CA LYS A 333 -12.78 -16.15 -24.32
C LYS A 333 -12.41 -16.10 -22.83
N CYS A 334 -13.31 -15.65 -21.98
CA CYS A 334 -13.11 -15.53 -20.55
C CYS A 334 -14.18 -16.31 -19.80
N THR A 335 -13.82 -16.75 -18.61
CA THR A 335 -14.76 -17.21 -17.62
C THR A 335 -14.99 -16.09 -16.61
N TYR A 336 -16.20 -15.85 -16.15
CA TYR A 336 -16.46 -14.83 -15.14
C TYR A 336 -16.73 -15.49 -13.81
N ARG A 337 -16.01 -15.07 -12.76
CA ARG A 337 -16.17 -15.50 -11.37
C ARG A 337 -16.96 -14.44 -10.61
N LEU A 338 -18.16 -14.82 -10.20
CA LEU A 338 -18.98 -14.07 -9.24
C LEU A 338 -18.66 -14.54 -7.82
N GLN A 339 -18.59 -13.62 -6.86
CA GLN A 339 -18.54 -13.92 -5.42
C GLN A 339 -19.63 -13.15 -4.69
N ILE A 340 -20.11 -13.70 -3.58
CA ILE A 340 -21.11 -13.10 -2.70
C ILE A 340 -20.67 -13.23 -1.23
N ALA A 341 -20.99 -12.25 -0.39
CA ALA A 341 -20.57 -12.17 1.01
C ALA A 341 -21.60 -11.44 1.87
N PHE A 342 -21.63 -11.69 3.18
CA PHE A 342 -22.43 -10.91 4.15
C PHE A 342 -21.85 -9.54 4.48
N SER A 343 -20.56 -9.32 4.20
CA SER A 343 -19.87 -8.06 4.39
C SER A 343 -18.94 -7.79 3.22
N ASN A 344 -18.63 -6.51 2.98
CA ASN A 344 -17.55 -6.10 2.07
C ASN A 344 -16.20 -5.96 2.80
N GLU A 345 -16.10 -6.40 4.04
CA GLU A 345 -14.86 -6.36 4.81
C GLU A 345 -13.81 -7.26 4.17
N ASN A 346 -12.56 -6.80 4.15
CA ASN A 346 -11.42 -7.49 3.53
C ASN A 346 -11.61 -7.79 2.03
N TRP A 347 -12.55 -7.13 1.36
CA TRP A 347 -12.61 -7.15 -0.10
C TRP A 347 -11.44 -6.35 -0.68
N ASN A 348 -10.81 -6.87 -1.74
CA ASN A 348 -9.97 -6.05 -2.61
C ASN A 348 -10.13 -6.45 -4.08
N GLN A 349 -9.71 -5.56 -4.98
CA GLN A 349 -9.89 -5.73 -6.41
C GLN A 349 -9.09 -6.89 -7.05
N TYR A 350 -8.17 -7.52 -6.32
CA TYR A 350 -7.30 -8.60 -6.81
C TYR A 350 -7.76 -10.00 -6.38
N THR A 351 -8.29 -10.12 -5.16
CA THR A 351 -8.73 -11.41 -4.61
C THR A 351 -10.23 -11.49 -4.40
N GLY A 352 -10.94 -10.36 -4.51
CA GLY A 352 -12.34 -10.26 -4.13
C GLY A 352 -12.52 -10.41 -2.62
N PHE A 353 -13.57 -11.09 -2.16
CA PHE A 353 -13.80 -11.32 -0.72
C PHE A 353 -12.87 -12.41 -0.17
N THR A 354 -12.10 -12.13 0.90
CA THR A 354 -11.14 -13.10 1.46
C THR A 354 -11.58 -13.75 2.78
N THR A 355 -12.53 -13.15 3.50
CA THR A 355 -13.02 -13.63 4.81
C THR A 355 -14.51 -13.30 4.95
N ALA A 356 -15.35 -13.87 4.08
CA ALA A 356 -16.79 -13.85 4.28
C ALA A 356 -17.18 -15.17 4.96
N THR A 357 -17.54 -15.12 6.24
CA THR A 357 -17.85 -16.29 7.08
C THR A 357 -19.10 -17.09 6.65
N SER A 358 -19.69 -16.78 5.50
CA SER A 358 -20.31 -17.65 4.45
C SER A 358 -21.04 -16.71 3.46
N THR A 359 -21.16 -16.87 2.15
CA THR A 359 -20.86 -17.97 1.23
C THR A 359 -20.12 -17.40 0.01
N ASP A 360 -18.79 -17.48 -0.03
CA ASP A 360 -18.07 -17.30 -1.30
C ASP A 360 -18.44 -18.47 -2.23
N LYS A 361 -19.36 -18.24 -3.17
CA LYS A 361 -19.70 -19.18 -4.24
C LYS A 361 -19.18 -18.63 -5.55
N THR A 362 -18.08 -19.20 -6.04
CA THR A 362 -17.59 -18.97 -7.39
C THR A 362 -18.55 -19.61 -8.39
N ILE A 363 -19.24 -18.77 -9.17
CA ILE A 363 -19.97 -19.22 -10.36
C ILE A 363 -19.16 -18.87 -11.60
N ILE A 364 -19.03 -19.81 -12.54
CA ILE A 364 -18.24 -19.66 -13.75
C ILE A 364 -19.18 -19.46 -14.96
N ILE A 365 -19.14 -18.27 -15.56
CA ILE A 365 -19.89 -17.94 -16.79
C ILE A 365 -18.99 -18.17 -18.01
N ASN A 366 -19.33 -19.13 -18.88
CA ASN A 366 -18.48 -19.57 -20.01
C ASN A 366 -19.03 -19.24 -21.40
N GLN A 367 -20.05 -18.37 -21.48
CA GLN A 367 -20.73 -18.01 -22.73
C GLN A 367 -21.00 -16.51 -22.79
N GLU A 368 -21.02 -15.95 -24.01
CA GLU A 368 -21.44 -14.57 -24.25
C GLU A 368 -22.94 -14.48 -24.04
N THR A 369 -23.32 -13.78 -22.98
CA THR A 369 -24.73 -13.57 -22.63
C THR A 369 -24.90 -12.14 -22.15
N THR A 370 -26.05 -11.55 -22.44
CA THR A 370 -26.45 -10.23 -21.93
C THR A 370 -27.09 -10.34 -20.54
N ASN A 371 -27.76 -11.46 -20.26
CA ASN A 371 -28.34 -11.82 -18.97
C ASN A 371 -28.04 -13.29 -18.66
N THR A 372 -27.70 -13.60 -17.41
CA THR A 372 -27.59 -14.99 -16.95
C THR A 372 -28.37 -15.18 -15.66
N ASN A 373 -29.17 -16.26 -15.60
CA ASN A 373 -29.90 -16.64 -14.39
C ASN A 373 -28.97 -17.43 -13.49
N TYR A 374 -28.73 -16.94 -12.27
CA TYR A 374 -27.95 -17.65 -11.28
C TYR A 374 -28.73 -17.84 -9.98
N THR A 375 -28.75 -19.08 -9.49
CA THR A 375 -29.44 -19.44 -8.26
C THR A 375 -28.41 -19.50 -7.13
N PHE A 376 -28.57 -18.63 -6.13
CA PHE A 376 -27.79 -18.72 -4.90
C PHE A 376 -28.56 -19.52 -3.87
N SER A 377 -28.15 -20.74 -3.58
CA SER A 377 -28.73 -21.50 -2.46
C SER A 377 -28.24 -20.97 -1.10
N ASN A 378 -29.13 -21.03 -0.10
CA ASN A 378 -28.91 -20.69 1.31
C ASN A 378 -28.81 -19.20 1.66
N LEU A 379 -29.48 -18.32 0.90
CA LEU A 379 -29.67 -16.93 1.33
C LEU A 379 -30.72 -16.84 2.45
N VAL A 380 -30.48 -15.96 3.42
CA VAL A 380 -31.32 -15.72 4.58
C VAL A 380 -32.14 -14.47 4.31
N ARG A 381 -33.47 -14.59 4.45
CA ARG A 381 -34.41 -13.49 4.22
C ARG A 381 -34.11 -12.29 5.12
N GLY A 382 -34.24 -11.09 4.57
CA GLY A 382 -34.01 -9.83 5.26
C GLY A 382 -32.54 -9.51 5.54
N LYS A 383 -31.60 -10.32 5.05
CA LYS A 383 -30.16 -10.03 5.16
C LYS A 383 -29.66 -9.26 3.95
N MET A 384 -28.75 -8.32 4.21
CA MET A 384 -27.97 -7.63 3.20
C MET A 384 -26.81 -8.51 2.76
N TYR A 385 -26.56 -8.53 1.46
CA TYR A 385 -25.46 -9.23 0.81
C TYR A 385 -24.67 -8.27 -0.06
N TYR A 386 -23.39 -8.57 -0.23
CA TYR A 386 -22.47 -7.89 -1.12
C TYR A 386 -22.01 -8.86 -2.20
N TRP A 387 -21.83 -8.38 -3.42
CA TRP A 387 -21.37 -9.20 -4.54
C TRP A 387 -20.33 -8.48 -5.41
N THR A 388 -19.45 -9.27 -6.03
CA THR A 388 -18.38 -8.78 -6.90
C THR A 388 -18.12 -9.77 -8.03
N VAL A 389 -17.69 -9.28 -9.19
CA VAL A 389 -17.36 -10.12 -10.34
C VAL A 389 -15.96 -9.81 -10.86
N ALA A 390 -15.24 -10.84 -11.30
CA ALA A 390 -14.04 -10.69 -12.10
C ALA A 390 -13.99 -11.69 -13.26
N ALA A 391 -13.26 -11.34 -14.31
CA ALA A 391 -12.98 -12.19 -15.43
C ALA A 391 -11.67 -12.97 -15.21
N TYR A 392 -11.69 -14.21 -15.67
CA TYR A 392 -10.61 -15.17 -15.64
C TYR A 392 -10.37 -15.73 -17.04
N LYS A 393 -9.15 -16.12 -17.35
CA LYS A 393 -8.80 -16.86 -18.56
C LYS A 393 -7.71 -17.86 -18.23
N ASN A 394 -7.94 -19.13 -18.55
CA ASN A 394 -7.04 -20.24 -18.23
C ASN A 394 -6.65 -20.26 -16.74
N GLY A 395 -7.64 -20.10 -15.85
CA GLY A 395 -7.44 -20.08 -14.40
C GLY A 395 -6.78 -18.83 -13.82
N LYS A 396 -6.40 -17.85 -14.66
CA LYS A 396 -5.73 -16.61 -14.22
C LYS A 396 -6.69 -15.42 -14.29
N LEU A 397 -6.66 -14.57 -13.26
CA LEU A 397 -7.41 -13.31 -13.23
C LEU A 397 -7.01 -12.42 -14.43
N LYS A 398 -7.99 -11.83 -15.11
CA LYS A 398 -7.84 -10.97 -16.30
C LYS A 398 -8.54 -9.63 -16.21
N SER A 399 -9.31 -9.40 -15.15
CA SER A 399 -9.92 -8.12 -14.83
C SER A 399 -9.75 -7.82 -13.33
N TYR A 400 -10.06 -6.61 -12.90
CA TYR A 400 -10.32 -6.36 -11.47
C TYR A 400 -11.64 -7.00 -11.07
N TYR A 401 -11.74 -7.38 -9.81
CA TYR A 401 -13.02 -7.51 -9.15
C TYR A 401 -13.72 -6.15 -9.14
N THR A 402 -14.99 -6.11 -9.53
CA THR A 402 -15.84 -4.91 -9.46
C THR A 402 -16.01 -4.46 -8.02
N THR A 403 -16.04 -3.16 -7.74
CA THR A 403 -16.39 -2.66 -6.40
C THR A 403 -17.70 -3.30 -5.92
N PRO A 404 -17.77 -3.81 -4.67
CA PRO A 404 -18.93 -4.55 -4.21
C PRO A 404 -20.20 -3.68 -4.26
N GLN A 405 -21.22 -4.20 -4.93
CA GLN A 405 -22.58 -3.68 -4.82
C GLN A 405 -23.33 -4.46 -3.74
N ASN A 406 -24.42 -3.91 -3.19
CA ASN A 406 -25.23 -4.60 -2.18
C ASN A 406 -26.68 -4.79 -2.61
N PHE A 407 -27.34 -5.78 -2.03
CA PHE A 407 -28.79 -6.02 -2.16
C PHE A 407 -29.33 -6.64 -0.86
N ILE A 408 -30.64 -6.51 -0.61
CA ILE A 408 -31.30 -7.18 0.52
C ILE A 408 -32.12 -8.34 -0.04
N PHE A 409 -31.91 -9.56 0.47
CA PHE A 409 -32.69 -10.70 0.03
C PHE A 409 -34.09 -10.68 0.67
N ASN A 410 -35.06 -10.11 -0.05
CA ASN A 410 -36.48 -10.08 0.32
C ASN A 410 -37.27 -10.93 -0.68
N SER A 411 -37.42 -12.23 -0.43
CA SER A 411 -38.36 -13.04 -1.21
C SER A 411 -39.79 -12.70 -0.76
N ASP A 412 -40.48 -11.84 -1.52
CA ASP A 412 -41.91 -11.60 -1.30
C ASP A 412 -42.73 -12.76 -1.87
N GLU A 413 -43.15 -13.67 -0.98
CA GLU A 413 -44.47 -14.27 -1.14
C GLU A 413 -45.51 -13.22 -0.73
N LYS A 414 -45.99 -12.45 -1.72
CA LYS A 414 -47.37 -11.92 -1.83
C LYS A 414 -47.44 -10.83 -2.90
N ALA A 415 -47.37 -11.24 -4.17
CA ALA A 415 -48.24 -10.63 -5.16
C ALA A 415 -49.55 -11.43 -5.09
N LYS A 416 -50.59 -10.84 -4.50
CA LYS A 416 -51.96 -11.36 -4.58
C LYS A 416 -52.49 -11.16 -5.98
#